data_AF-A0A2E4HFA5-F1
#
_entry.id   AF-A0A2E4HFA5-F1
#
_cell.length_a   1.000
_cell.length_b   1.000
_cell.length_c   1.000
_cell.angle_alpha   90.00
_cell.angle_beta   90.00
_cell.angle_gamma   90.00
#
_symmetry.space_group_name_H-M   'P 1'
#
loop_
_entity.id
_entity.type
_entity.pdbx_description
1 polymer ?
#
loop_
_entity_poly.entity_id
_entity_poly.type
_entity_poly.pdbx_seq_one_letter_code
_entity_poly.pdbx_strand_id
1 'polypeptide(L)'
;ADLLLHVVDISHPQFEDHIASVNQILDEIESADKPVLMVFNKIDAYTPEAYDEEDLMVERTAAHYSLDEWKKTWMSRTNGDSIFISAINKGNMEAFRKKVYERVREIHITRFPYNSFLYPEYEEYTEE
;
A
#
# COMPACT_ATOMS: atom_id res chain seq x y z
N ALA A 1 -10.95 -15.46 -1.12
CA ALA A 1 -10.60 -14.09 -0.69
C ALA A 1 -10.89 -13.18 -1.86
N ASP A 2 -11.58 -12.06 -1.61
CA ASP A 2 -12.04 -11.15 -2.67
C ASP A 2 -11.09 -9.96 -2.86
N LEU A 3 -10.40 -9.56 -1.80
CA LEU A 3 -9.33 -8.58 -1.77
C LEU A 3 -8.17 -9.15 -0.95
N LEU A 4 -6.94 -8.98 -1.43
CA LEU A 4 -5.72 -9.31 -0.67
C LEU A 4 -5.11 -8.01 -0.13
N LEU A 5 -4.75 -8.02 1.14
CA LEU A 5 -3.98 -6.93 1.75
C LEU A 5 -2.55 -7.40 1.93
N HIS A 6 -1.64 -6.86 1.13
CA HIS A 6 -0.21 -7.19 1.27
C HIS A 6 0.45 -6.16 2.18
N VAL A 7 0.66 -6.54 3.44
CA VAL A 7 1.33 -5.69 4.42
C VAL A 7 2.84 -5.85 4.31
N VAL A 8 3.54 -4.73 4.17
CA VAL A 8 5.00 -4.65 4.00
C VAL A 8 5.55 -3.74 5.09
N ASP A 9 6.64 -4.15 5.72
CA ASP A 9 7.38 -3.29 6.64
C ASP A 9 8.35 -2.40 5.88
N ILE A 10 8.08 -1.09 5.81
CA ILE A 10 8.93 -0.16 5.05
C ILE A 10 10.24 0.17 5.78
N SER A 11 10.30 -0.01 7.10
CA SER A 11 11.50 0.29 7.89
C SER A 11 12.63 -0.70 7.63
N HIS A 12 12.36 -1.81 6.93
CA HIS A 12 13.35 -2.81 6.61
C HIS A 12 14.09 -2.46 5.30
N PRO A 13 15.44 -2.41 5.27
CA PRO A 13 16.19 -2.05 4.05
C PRO A 13 15.91 -2.95 2.84
N GLN A 14 15.47 -4.19 3.05
CA GLN A 14 15.20 -5.17 2.00
C GLN A 14 13.69 -5.43 1.81
N PHE A 15 12.85 -4.43 2.09
CA PHE A 15 11.40 -4.59 1.95
C PHE A 15 10.98 -4.92 0.49
N GLU A 16 11.72 -4.44 -0.52
CA GLU A 16 11.44 -4.77 -1.92
C GLU A 16 11.64 -6.28 -2.20
N ASP A 17 12.66 -6.91 -1.62
CA ASP A 17 12.91 -8.35 -1.74
C ASP A 17 11.80 -9.17 -1.08
N HIS A 18 11.26 -8.68 0.04
CA HIS A 18 10.12 -9.30 0.70
C HIS A 18 8.87 -9.24 -0.18
N ILE A 19 8.63 -8.10 -0.85
CA ILE A 19 7.52 -7.97 -1.81
C ILE A 19 7.71 -8.96 -2.97
N ALA A 20 8.91 -9.03 -3.54
CA ALA A 20 9.20 -9.94 -4.65
C ALA A 20 8.97 -11.40 -4.25
N SER A 21 9.41 -11.79 -3.05
CA SER A 21 9.22 -13.15 -2.51
C SER A 21 7.75 -13.49 -2.33
N VAL A 22 6.94 -12.56 -1.81
CA VAL A 22 5.50 -12.78 -1.64
C VAL A 22 4.78 -12.82 -2.98
N ASN A 23 5.12 -11.95 -3.92
CA ASN A 23 4.54 -11.97 -5.26
C ASN A 23 4.84 -13.28 -5.99
N GLN A 24 6.07 -13.81 -5.87
CA GLN A 24 6.41 -15.11 -6.41
C GLN A 24 5.52 -16.22 -5.82
N ILE A 25 5.31 -16.22 -4.50
CA ILE A 25 4.43 -17.20 -3.86
C ILE A 25 2.98 -17.04 -4.34
N LEU A 26 2.49 -15.80 -4.51
CA LEU A 26 1.14 -15.52 -5.01
C LEU A 26 0.94 -16.01 -6.44
N ASP A 27 1.97 -15.90 -7.28
CA ASP A 27 1.99 -16.45 -8.64
C ASP A 27 1.97 -17.99 -8.63
N GLU A 28 2.76 -18.62 -7.75
CA GLU A 28 2.85 -20.08 -7.62
C GLU A 28 1.53 -20.73 -7.17
N ILE A 29 0.72 -20.02 -6.36
CA ILE A 29 -0.56 -20.54 -5.86
C ILE A 29 -1.78 -20.13 -6.72
N GLU A 30 -1.56 -19.65 -7.95
CA GLU A 30 -2.60 -19.18 -8.88
C GLU A 30 -3.53 -18.12 -8.25
N SER A 31 -2.98 -17.25 -7.39
CA SER A 31 -3.72 -16.21 -6.68
C SER A 31 -3.41 -14.81 -7.18
N ALA A 32 -2.63 -14.67 -8.26
CA ALA A 32 -2.23 -13.41 -8.87
C ALA A 32 -3.40 -12.59 -9.45
N ASP A 33 -4.49 -13.25 -9.85
CA ASP A 33 -5.66 -12.57 -10.44
C ASP A 33 -6.50 -11.78 -9.43
N LYS A 34 -6.20 -11.91 -8.13
CA LYS A 34 -6.95 -11.21 -7.08
C LYS A 34 -6.45 -9.79 -6.93
N PRO A 35 -7.36 -8.81 -6.73
CA PRO A 35 -6.94 -7.45 -6.44
C PRO A 35 -6.11 -7.43 -5.14
N VAL A 36 -4.95 -6.77 -5.20
CA VAL A 36 -4.02 -6.62 -4.07
C VAL A 36 -3.90 -5.15 -3.72
N LEU A 37 -4.14 -4.80 -2.45
CA LEU A 37 -3.83 -3.49 -1.89
C LEU A 37 -2.50 -3.58 -1.13
N MET A 38 -1.50 -2.83 -1.57
CA MET A 38 -0.20 -2.76 -0.91
C MET A 38 -0.28 -1.84 0.32
N VAL A 39 0.11 -2.34 1.49
CA VAL A 39 0.03 -1.63 2.77
C VAL A 39 1.42 -1.52 3.38
N PHE A 40 2.09 -0.39 3.18
CA PHE A 40 3.38 -0.08 3.77
C PHE A 40 3.19 0.35 5.24
N ASN A 41 3.54 -0.52 6.17
CA ASN A 41 3.47 -0.31 7.60
C ASN A 41 4.81 0.19 8.18
N LYS A 42 4.77 0.74 9.38
CA LYS A 42 5.91 1.29 10.15
C LYS A 42 6.54 2.54 9.53
N ILE A 43 5.73 3.41 8.92
CA ILE A 43 6.22 4.69 8.37
C ILE A 43 6.88 5.58 9.42
N ASP A 44 6.53 5.40 10.70
CA ASP A 44 7.11 6.13 11.83
C ASP A 44 8.54 5.70 12.18
N ALA A 45 8.92 4.48 11.81
CA ALA A 45 10.26 3.93 12.06
C ALA A 45 11.17 4.01 10.84
N TYR A 46 10.67 4.58 9.73
CA TYR A 46 11.46 4.70 8.50
C TYR A 46 12.43 5.86 8.57
N THR A 47 13.70 5.58 8.32
CA THR A 47 14.74 6.59 8.18
C THR A 47 15.54 6.30 6.91
N PRO A 48 15.58 7.22 5.93
CA PRO A 48 16.43 7.05 4.77
C PRO A 48 17.90 7.09 5.17
N GLU A 49 18.74 6.38 4.43
CA GLU A 49 20.19 6.51 4.56
C GLU A 49 20.63 7.93 4.14
N ALA A 50 21.63 8.46 4.84
CA ALA A 50 22.15 9.78 4.55
C ALA A 50 22.81 9.77 3.16
N TYR A 51 22.36 10.66 2.29
CA TYR A 51 22.93 10.87 0.97
C TYR A 51 23.42 12.31 0.88
N ASP A 52 24.69 12.47 0.53
CA ASP A 52 25.28 13.75 0.21
C ASP A 52 25.42 13.86 -1.31
N GLU A 53 24.74 14.83 -1.91
CA GLU A 53 24.79 15.08 -3.35
C GLU A 53 26.18 15.50 -3.83
N GLU A 54 27.03 16.02 -2.95
CA GLU A 54 28.41 16.43 -3.27
C GLU A 54 29.40 15.27 -3.16
N ASP A 55 29.02 14.14 -2.55
CA ASP A 55 29.86 12.95 -2.46
C ASP A 55 29.76 12.10 -3.74
N LEU A 56 30.61 12.43 -4.71
CA LEU A 56 30.74 11.71 -5.99
C LEU A 56 31.13 10.23 -5.85
N MET A 57 31.50 9.75 -4.65
CA MET A 57 31.81 8.34 -4.41
C MET A 57 30.57 7.51 -4.07
N VAL A 58 29.45 8.13 -3.69
CA VAL A 58 28.23 7.45 -3.27
C VAL A 58 27.19 7.48 -4.39
N GLU A 59 26.77 6.30 -4.84
CA GLU A 59 25.67 6.19 -5.80
C GLU A 59 24.32 6.29 -5.09
N ARG A 60 23.41 7.12 -5.61
CA ARG A 60 22.05 7.26 -5.09
C ARG A 60 21.23 5.99 -5.37
N THR A 61 21.09 5.15 -4.35
CA THR A 61 20.23 3.96 -4.37
C THR A 61 18.86 4.19 -3.69
N ALA A 62 17.98 3.18 -3.76
CA ALA A 62 16.69 3.13 -3.10
C ALA A 62 16.76 3.34 -1.57
N ALA A 63 17.90 3.02 -0.94
CA ALA A 63 18.11 3.21 0.50
C ALA A 63 18.05 4.69 0.95
N HIS A 64 18.32 5.61 0.01
CA HIS A 64 18.32 7.05 0.27
C HIS A 64 16.95 7.71 0.03
N TYR A 65 15.95 6.97 -0.43
CA TYR A 65 14.66 7.54 -0.81
C TYR A 65 13.87 7.97 0.41
N SER A 66 13.29 9.17 0.37
CA SER A 66 12.37 9.63 1.41
C SER A 66 11.04 8.88 1.35
N LEU A 67 10.25 8.95 2.42
CA LEU A 67 8.89 8.39 2.46
C LEU A 67 8.00 8.94 1.33
N ASP A 68 8.13 10.21 1.00
CA ASP A 68 7.29 10.83 -0.03
C ASP A 68 7.69 10.40 -1.45
N GLU A 69 8.97 10.09 -1.67
CA GLU A 69 9.43 9.47 -2.91
C GLU A 69 8.96 8.03 -3.03
N TRP A 70 8.99 7.27 -1.92
CA TRP A 70 8.41 5.93 -1.89
C TRP A 70 6.92 5.94 -2.17
N LYS A 71 6.17 6.87 -1.56
CA LYS A 71 4.74 7.06 -1.85
C LYS A 71 4.50 7.29 -3.34
N LYS A 72 5.24 8.22 -3.96
CA LYS A 72 5.10 8.52 -5.40
C LYS A 72 5.44 7.30 -6.27
N THR A 73 6.54 6.62 -5.96
CA THR A 73 7.02 5.45 -6.70
C THR A 73 6.00 4.33 -6.66
N TRP A 74 5.55 3.97 -5.45
CA TRP A 74 4.60 2.87 -5.27
C TRP A 74 3.20 3.21 -5.76
N MET A 75 2.75 4.45 -5.59
CA MET A 75 1.47 4.90 -6.12
C MET A 75 1.43 4.82 -7.66
N SER A 76 2.56 5.07 -8.33
CA SER A 76 2.67 4.85 -9.78
C SER A 76 2.75 3.37 -10.15
N ARG A 77 3.52 2.56 -9.41
CA ARG A 77 3.70 1.12 -9.69
C ARG A 77 2.41 0.31 -9.51
N THR A 78 1.61 0.65 -8.49
CA THR A 78 0.38 -0.08 -8.14
C THR A 78 -0.88 0.58 -8.69
N ASN A 79 -0.75 1.56 -9.58
CA ASN A 79 -1.88 2.32 -10.12
C ASN A 79 -2.81 2.90 -9.03
N GLY A 80 -2.23 3.38 -7.94
CA GLY A 80 -2.96 3.96 -6.81
C GLY A 80 -3.44 2.96 -5.74
N ASP A 81 -3.19 1.66 -5.88
CA ASP A 81 -3.49 0.62 -4.89
C ASP A 81 -2.32 0.43 -3.90
N SER A 82 -1.81 1.54 -3.37
CA SER A 82 -0.81 1.54 -2.28
C SER A 82 -1.20 2.51 -1.17
N ILE A 83 -0.96 2.14 0.07
CA ILE A 83 -1.19 2.99 1.24
C ILE A 83 -0.09 2.82 2.29
N PHE A 84 0.21 3.91 2.97
CA PHE A 84 1.32 4.04 3.92
C PHE A 84 0.73 4.35 5.29
N ILE A 85 0.98 3.50 6.28
CA ILE A 85 0.37 3.57 7.61
C ILE A 85 1.40 3.39 8.73
N SER A 86 1.06 3.91 9.91
CA SER A 86 1.69 3.51 11.16
C SER A 86 0.65 2.81 12.01
N ALA A 87 0.68 1.46 12.03
CA ALA A 87 -0.28 0.69 12.82
C ALA A 87 -0.17 1.00 14.32
N ILE A 88 1.04 1.23 14.83
CA ILE A 88 1.30 1.51 16.25
C ILE A 88 0.79 2.90 16.63
N ASN A 89 1.15 3.93 15.87
CA ASN A 89 0.76 5.31 16.18
C ASN A 89 -0.63 5.66 15.62
N LYS A 90 -1.35 4.67 15.07
CA LYS A 90 -2.61 4.86 14.33
C LYS A 90 -2.52 5.93 13.24
N GLY A 91 -1.32 6.14 12.71
CA GLY A 91 -1.06 7.11 11.66
C GLY A 91 -1.70 6.67 10.35
N ASN A 92 -2.44 7.57 9.71
CA ASN A 92 -3.10 7.35 8.42
C ASN A 92 -4.11 6.19 8.37
N MET A 93 -4.65 5.77 9.52
CA MET A 93 -5.59 4.65 9.62
C MET A 93 -6.97 4.95 9.03
N GLU A 94 -7.39 6.21 9.03
CA GLU A 94 -8.66 6.63 8.42
C GLU A 94 -8.61 6.48 6.90
N ALA A 95 -7.54 6.97 6.26
CA ALA A 95 -7.32 6.77 4.84
C ALA A 95 -7.24 5.28 4.48
N PHE A 96 -6.63 4.47 5.35
CA PHE A 96 -6.59 3.01 5.16
C PHE A 96 -7.99 2.40 5.14
N ARG A 97 -8.84 2.74 6.12
CA ARG A 97 -10.23 2.26 6.16
C ARG A 97 -11.02 2.70 4.94
N LYS A 98 -10.92 3.97 4.56
CA LYS A 98 -11.57 4.52 3.36
C LYS A 98 -11.16 3.74 2.11
N LYS A 99 -9.86 3.57 1.88
CA LYS A 99 -9.32 2.87 0.71
C LYS A 99 -9.74 1.40 0.65
N VAL A 100 -9.70 0.70 1.79
CA VAL A 100 -10.15 -0.70 1.88
C VAL A 100 -11.64 -0.80 1.58
N TYR A 101 -12.45 0.10 2.14
CA TYR A 101 -13.89 0.13 1.89
C TYR A 101 -14.20 0.37 0.41
N GLU A 102 -13.57 1.38 -0.21
CA GLU A 102 -13.73 1.68 -1.64
C GLU A 102 -13.45 0.46 -2.51
N ARG A 103 -12.35 -0.26 -2.23
CA ARG A 103 -11.95 -1.43 -3.01
C ARG A 103 -12.91 -2.61 -2.82
N VAL A 104 -13.31 -2.88 -1.58
CA VAL A 104 -14.30 -3.95 -1.28
C VAL A 104 -15.65 -3.62 -1.92
N ARG A 105 -16.09 -2.36 -1.86
CA ARG A 105 -17.32 -1.89 -2.49
C ARG A 105 -17.26 -2.07 -4.00
N GLU A 106 -16.17 -1.67 -4.65
CA GLU A 106 -15.97 -1.88 -6.10
C GLU A 106 -16.14 -3.36 -6.47
N ILE A 107 -15.41 -4.25 -5.79
CA ILE A 107 -15.49 -5.70 -6.03
C ILE A 107 -16.91 -6.23 -5.80
N HIS A 108 -17.59 -5.75 -4.75
CA HIS A 108 -18.94 -6.19 -4.41
C HIS A 108 -19.97 -5.74 -5.46
N ILE A 109 -19.93 -4.48 -5.89
CA ILE A 109 -20.85 -3.92 -6.89
C ILE A 109 -20.66 -4.60 -8.25
N THR A 110 -19.40 -4.86 -8.68
CA THR A 110 -19.13 -5.58 -9.92
C THR A 110 -19.74 -6.98 -9.92
N ARG A 111 -19.80 -7.65 -8.77
CA ARG A 111 -20.37 -9.00 -8.63
C ARG A 111 -21.87 -9.00 -8.38
N PHE A 112 -22.41 -7.98 -7.71
CA PHE A 112 -23.83 -7.88 -7.35
C PHE A 112 -24.38 -6.48 -7.68
N PRO A 113 -24.65 -6.18 -8.97
CA PRO A 113 -25.03 -4.83 -9.43
C PRO A 113 -26.30 -4.28 -8.75
N TYR A 114 -27.22 -5.17 -8.38
CA TYR A 114 -28.50 -4.82 -7.76
C TYR A 114 -28.39 -4.37 -6.29
N ASN A 115 -27.24 -4.61 -5.63
CA ASN A 115 -27.01 -4.23 -4.24
C ASN A 115 -26.25 -2.89 -4.10
N SER A 116 -25.99 -2.18 -5.21
CA SER A 116 -25.22 -0.93 -5.19
C SER A 116 -25.80 0.14 -4.25
N PHE A 117 -27.11 0.10 -3.98
CA PHE A 117 -27.79 1.04 -3.09
C PHE A 117 -27.52 0.77 -1.58
N LEU A 118 -27.07 -0.44 -1.22
CA LEU A 118 -26.82 -0.82 0.17
C LEU A 118 -25.47 -0.34 0.70
N TYR A 119 -24.59 0.14 -0.18
CA TYR A 119 -23.24 0.59 0.12
C TYR A 119 -23.01 1.98 -0.46
N PRO A 120 -23.44 3.04 0.26
CA PRO A 120 -23.19 4.43 -0.12
C PRO A 120 -21.69 4.78 -0.11
N GLU A 121 -21.36 5.99 -0.56
CA GLU A 121 -19.98 6.47 -0.51
C GLU A 121 -19.48 6.56 0.93
N TYR A 122 -18.17 6.31 1.14
CA TYR A 122 -17.59 6.26 2.50
C TYR A 122 -17.80 7.58 3.26
N GLU A 123 -17.87 8.70 2.54
CA GLU A 123 -18.08 10.04 3.09
C GLU A 123 -19.46 10.19 3.75
N GLU A 124 -20.50 9.51 3.25
CA GLU A 124 -21.86 9.54 3.82
C GLU A 124 -21.94 8.88 5.21
N TYR A 125 -20.98 8.03 5.59
CA TYR A 125 -20.92 7.40 6.92
C TYR A 125 -20.15 8.21 7.97
N THR A 126 -19.37 9.20 7.53
CA THR A 126 -18.48 10.00 8.40
C THR A 126 -19.02 11.41 8.68
N GLU A 127 -20.14 11.78 8.07
CA GLU A 127 -20.82 13.06 8.31
C GLU A 127 -21.75 13.08 9.55
N GLU A 128 -21.78 12.00 10.36
CA GLU A 128 -22.47 11.94 11.66
C GLU A 128 -21.53 12.06 12.88
#